data_AF-A0A117LQK4-F1
#
_entry.id   AF-A0A117LQK4-F1
#
_cell.length_a   1.000
_cell.length_b   1.000
_cell.length_c   1.000
_cell.angle_alpha   90.00
_cell.angle_beta   90.00
_cell.angle_gamma   90.00
#
_symmetry.space_group_name_H-M   'P 1'
#
loop_
_entity.id
_entity.type
_entity.pdbx_description
1 polymer ?
#
loop_
_entity_poly.entity_id
_entity_poly.type
_entity_poly.pdbx_seq_one_letter_code
_entity_poly.pdbx_strand_id
1 'polypeptide(L)'
;MRELRIHGRGGQGSVTAAELIAFAAFEGGVFSQAFPAFGVERRGAPVQAFVRFSDEKIRLRSQVYEPDYIIVQDPTLIGDVDVFKGMEAGGIAIVNTEKPDFDARVPEGVKIYTIE
;
A
#
# COMPACT_ATOMS: atom_id res chain seq x y z
N MET A 1 2.79 -14.84 6.05
CA MET A 1 2.03 -13.58 6.10
C MET A 1 2.61 -12.63 5.08
N ARG A 2 1.76 -11.92 4.36
CA ARG A 2 2.13 -10.85 3.44
C ARG A 2 1.49 -9.54 3.87
N GLU A 3 2.17 -8.44 3.63
CA GLU A 3 1.73 -7.11 4.01
C GLU A 3 1.72 -6.15 2.81
N LEU A 4 0.63 -5.41 2.66
CA LEU A 4 0.41 -4.41 1.62
C LEU A 4 0.15 -3.05 2.26
N ARG A 5 0.81 -2.01 1.74
CA ARG A 5 0.56 -0.61 2.10
C ARG A 5 0.07 0.17 0.89
N ILE A 6 -1.12 0.73 1.01
CA ILE A 6 -1.73 1.61 0.00
C ILE A 6 -1.49 3.05 0.43
N HIS A 7 -0.93 3.86 -0.47
CA HIS A 7 -0.83 5.30 -0.33
C HIS A 7 -1.80 5.97 -1.31
N GLY A 8 -2.61 6.88 -0.80
CA GLY A 8 -3.52 7.69 -1.60
C GLY A 8 -3.79 9.03 -0.94
N ARG A 9 -4.76 9.76 -1.46
CA ARG A 9 -5.26 11.01 -0.89
C ARG A 9 -6.66 10.88 -0.35
N GLY A 10 -7.00 11.71 0.64
CA GLY A 10 -8.31 11.70 1.27
C GLY A 10 -9.42 11.88 0.22
N GLY A 11 -10.28 10.86 0.08
CA GLY A 11 -11.35 10.79 -0.92
C GLY A 11 -11.05 9.93 -2.17
N GLN A 12 -9.87 9.31 -2.29
CA GLN A 12 -9.51 8.42 -3.42
C GLN A 12 -9.89 6.95 -3.22
N GLY A 13 -10.53 6.60 -2.09
CA GLY A 13 -10.99 5.24 -1.85
C GLY A 13 -9.90 4.24 -1.43
N SER A 14 -8.75 4.70 -0.90
CA SER A 14 -7.66 3.82 -0.45
C SER A 14 -8.11 2.80 0.59
N VAL A 15 -8.99 3.21 1.52
CA VAL A 15 -9.56 2.34 2.57
C VAL A 15 -10.46 1.28 1.95
N THR A 16 -11.36 1.69 1.05
CA THR A 16 -12.25 0.76 0.32
C THR A 16 -11.45 -0.22 -0.52
N ALA A 17 -10.38 0.22 -1.18
CA ALA A 17 -9.49 -0.68 -1.91
C ALA A 17 -8.84 -1.72 -0.98
N ALA A 18 -8.35 -1.29 0.20
CA ALA A 18 -7.79 -2.21 1.19
C ALA A 18 -8.83 -3.24 1.67
N GLU A 19 -10.05 -2.80 1.96
CA GLU A 19 -11.15 -3.69 2.37
C GLU A 19 -11.51 -4.71 1.28
N LEU A 20 -11.60 -4.27 0.02
CA LEU A 20 -11.89 -5.17 -1.11
C LEU A 20 -10.78 -6.20 -1.33
N ILE A 21 -9.50 -5.80 -1.20
CA ILE A 21 -8.36 -6.73 -1.31
C ILE A 21 -8.38 -7.74 -0.15
N ALA A 22 -8.64 -7.28 1.08
CA ALA A 22 -8.76 -8.19 2.22
C ALA A 22 -9.94 -9.14 2.07
N PHE A 23 -11.07 -8.67 1.54
CA PHE A 23 -12.24 -9.52 1.26
C PHE A 23 -11.92 -10.56 0.19
N ALA A 24 -11.27 -10.17 -0.91
CA ALA A 24 -10.83 -11.10 -1.95
C ALA A 24 -9.83 -12.14 -1.41
N ALA A 25 -8.91 -11.75 -0.53
CA ALA A 25 -8.00 -12.68 0.13
C ALA A 25 -8.75 -13.66 1.05
N PHE A 26 -9.77 -13.18 1.77
CA PHE A 26 -10.62 -14.04 2.60
C PHE A 26 -11.41 -15.06 1.78
N GLU A 27 -12.03 -14.62 0.68
CA GLU A 27 -12.70 -15.52 -0.29
C GLU A 27 -11.73 -16.53 -0.92
N GLY A 28 -10.45 -16.15 -1.05
CA GLY A 28 -9.35 -17.03 -1.45
C GLY A 28 -8.92 -18.06 -0.40
N GLY A 29 -9.54 -18.08 0.79
CA GLY A 29 -9.32 -19.09 1.82
C GLY A 29 -8.23 -18.77 2.84
N VAL A 30 -7.70 -17.55 2.86
CA VAL A 30 -6.68 -17.12 3.84
C VAL A 30 -7.25 -16.16 4.88
N PHE A 31 -6.57 -16.03 6.02
CA PHE A 31 -6.90 -15.00 7.00
C PHE A 31 -6.49 -13.64 6.45
N SER A 32 -7.35 -12.63 6.56
CA SER A 32 -7.06 -11.28 6.10
C SER A 32 -7.49 -10.20 7.10
N GLN A 33 -6.84 -9.04 7.01
CA GLN A 33 -7.16 -7.83 7.78
C GLN A 33 -6.93 -6.61 6.91
N ALA A 34 -7.88 -5.68 6.92
CA ALA A 34 -7.73 -4.34 6.38
C ALA A 34 -7.94 -3.31 7.49
N PHE A 35 -7.14 -2.26 7.49
CA PHE A 35 -7.31 -1.15 8.42
C PHE A 35 -6.61 0.12 7.90
N PRO A 36 -7.17 1.30 8.18
CA PRO A 36 -6.55 2.55 7.79
C PRO A 36 -5.47 3.02 8.79
N ALA A 37 -4.62 3.95 8.35
CA ALA A 37 -3.91 4.87 9.23
C ALA A 37 -4.04 6.29 8.70
N PHE A 38 -4.73 7.11 9.49
CA PHE A 38 -4.87 8.52 9.22
C PHE A 38 -5.10 9.34 10.48
N GLY A 39 -4.67 10.60 10.43
CA GLY A 39 -4.89 11.58 11.49
C GLY A 39 -6.24 12.29 11.34
N VAL A 40 -6.27 13.58 11.63
CA VAL A 40 -7.45 14.44 11.41
C VAL A 40 -7.55 14.79 9.92
N GLU A 41 -7.92 13.83 9.09
CA GLU A 41 -7.81 13.97 7.64
C GLU A 41 -8.79 14.98 7.04
N ARG A 42 -8.25 15.75 6.10
CA ARG A 42 -8.99 16.64 5.19
C ARG A 42 -8.87 16.06 3.78
N ARG A 43 -9.83 16.40 2.92
CA ARG A 43 -9.79 16.00 1.50
C ARG A 43 -8.44 16.37 0.88
N GLY A 44 -7.80 15.43 0.18
CA GLY A 44 -6.50 15.64 -0.46
C GLY A 44 -5.27 15.37 0.41
N ALA A 45 -5.40 15.21 1.74
CA ALA A 45 -4.27 14.86 2.60
C ALA A 45 -3.74 13.44 2.27
N PRO A 46 -2.43 13.17 2.43
CA PRO A 46 -1.87 11.82 2.31
C PRO A 46 -2.52 10.87 3.31
N VAL A 47 -2.97 9.71 2.82
CA VAL A 47 -3.64 8.68 3.60
C VAL A 47 -2.94 7.35 3.39
N GLN A 48 -2.95 6.51 4.42
CA GLN A 48 -2.47 5.15 4.33
C GLN A 48 -3.59 4.16 4.65
N ALA A 49 -3.62 3.07 3.91
CA ALA A 49 -4.42 1.90 4.25
C ALA A 49 -3.56 0.65 4.15
N PHE A 50 -3.84 -0.32 5.00
CA PHE A 50 -3.03 -1.52 5.13
C PHE A 50 -3.86 -2.75 4.89
N VAL A 51 -3.24 -3.75 4.28
CA VAL A 51 -3.79 -5.10 4.16
C VAL A 51 -2.75 -6.11 4.65
N ARG A 52 -3.22 -7.09 5.43
CA ARG A 52 -2.46 -8.29 5.76
C ARG A 52 -3.23 -9.51 5.30
N PHE A 53 -2.53 -10.50 4.77
CA PHE A 53 -3.10 -11.80 4.48
C PHE A 53 -2.11 -12.93 4.79
N SER A 54 -2.62 -14.07 5.27
CA SER A 54 -1.79 -15.17 5.76
C SER A 54 -2.58 -16.47 5.84
N ASP A 55 -1.90 -17.61 5.60
CA ASP A 55 -2.47 -18.95 5.80
C ASP A 55 -2.76 -19.25 7.27
N GLU A 56 -2.16 -18.49 8.18
CA GLU A 56 -2.36 -18.57 9.63
C GLU A 56 -3.08 -17.36 10.20
N LYS A 57 -3.77 -17.54 11.33
CA LYS A 57 -4.51 -16.47 12.02
C LYS A 57 -3.61 -15.28 12.38
N ILE A 58 -3.93 -14.11 11.82
CA ILE A 58 -3.21 -12.86 12.05
C ILE A 58 -3.57 -12.27 13.43
N ARG A 59 -2.59 -12.21 14.35
CA ARG A 59 -2.76 -11.60 15.68
C ARG A 59 -2.13 -10.21 15.81
N LEU A 60 -1.26 -9.82 14.87
CA LEU A 60 -0.55 -8.54 14.89
C LEU A 60 -1.53 -7.36 14.71
N ARG A 61 -1.35 -6.28 15.50
CA ARG A 61 -2.18 -5.07 15.51
C ARG A 61 -1.31 -3.82 15.51
N SER A 62 -0.55 -3.63 14.45
CA SER A 62 0.31 -2.47 14.21
C SER A 62 0.19 -1.99 12.76
N GLN A 63 0.74 -0.83 12.44
CA GLN A 63 0.91 -0.41 11.04
C GLN A 63 1.83 -1.38 10.27
N VAL A 64 1.84 -1.27 8.94
CA VAL A 64 2.78 -2.00 8.07
C VAL A 64 4.00 -1.12 7.81
N TYR A 65 5.11 -1.47 8.47
CA TYR A 65 6.38 -0.75 8.36
C TYR A 65 7.25 -1.28 7.22
N GLU A 66 7.20 -2.59 6.97
CA GLU A 66 8.03 -3.32 6.00
C GLU A 66 7.13 -4.05 4.98
N PRO A 67 6.51 -3.33 4.02
CA PRO A 67 5.55 -3.93 3.12
C PRO A 67 6.20 -4.80 2.03
N ASP A 68 5.60 -5.96 1.75
CA ASP A 68 5.89 -6.76 0.55
C ASP A 68 5.36 -6.08 -0.72
N TYR A 69 4.24 -5.37 -0.59
CA TYR A 69 3.54 -4.73 -1.68
C TYR A 69 3.22 -3.27 -1.35
N ILE A 70 3.34 -2.39 -2.35
CA ILE A 70 2.85 -1.02 -2.26
C ILE A 70 1.95 -0.70 -3.44
N ILE A 71 0.86 0.01 -3.17
CA ILE A 71 0.04 0.66 -4.20
C ILE A 71 0.08 2.17 -3.95
N VAL A 72 0.48 2.94 -4.96
CA VAL A 72 0.47 4.40 -4.94
C VAL A 72 -0.60 4.88 -5.91
N GLN A 73 -1.72 5.34 -5.37
CA GLN A 73 -2.88 5.77 -6.17
C GLN A 73 -2.69 7.15 -6.78
N ASP A 74 -1.85 7.98 -6.17
CA ASP A 74 -1.52 9.31 -6.64
C ASP A 74 0.02 9.49 -6.64
N PRO A 75 0.65 9.66 -7.81
CA PRO A 75 2.10 9.70 -7.93
C PRO A 75 2.70 10.95 -7.30
N THR A 76 1.90 12.01 -7.10
CA THR A 76 2.38 13.23 -6.40
C THR A 76 2.77 12.96 -4.95
N LEU A 77 2.26 11.88 -4.34
CA LEU A 77 2.63 11.47 -2.98
C LEU A 77 4.09 11.04 -2.87
N ILE A 78 4.73 10.62 -3.96
CA ILE A 78 6.14 10.24 -3.97
C ILE A 78 7.05 11.43 -3.65
N GLY A 79 6.59 12.65 -3.98
CA GLY A 79 7.25 13.90 -3.61
C GLY A 79 6.94 14.35 -2.18
N ASP A 80 5.75 14.03 -1.66
CA ASP A 80 5.27 14.50 -0.35
C ASP A 80 5.73 13.62 0.83
N VAL A 81 5.80 12.30 0.62
CA VAL A 81 6.13 11.32 1.66
C VAL A 81 7.02 10.21 1.12
N ASP A 82 7.75 9.54 2.02
CA ASP A 82 8.56 8.38 1.66
C ASP A 82 7.66 7.15 1.48
N VAL A 83 7.10 7.01 0.28
CA VAL A 83 6.16 5.92 -0.02
C VAL A 83 6.85 4.55 0.02
N PHE A 84 8.14 4.46 -0.32
CA PHE A 84 8.90 3.21 -0.43
C PHE A 84 9.57 2.78 0.88
N LYS A 85 9.43 3.57 1.96
CA LYS A 85 10.05 3.30 3.26
C LYS A 85 9.82 1.87 3.76
N GLY A 86 10.90 1.14 4.03
CA GLY A 86 10.86 -0.23 4.55
C GLY A 86 10.54 -1.30 3.52
N MET A 87 10.39 -0.97 2.23
CA MET A 87 10.39 -2.00 1.19
C MET A 87 11.79 -2.60 1.04
N GLU A 88 11.85 -3.92 0.97
CA GLU A 88 13.07 -4.68 0.71
C GLU A 88 13.10 -5.23 -0.73
N ALA A 89 14.27 -5.75 -1.12
CA ALA A 89 14.46 -6.39 -2.42
C ALA A 89 13.45 -7.53 -2.64
N GLY A 90 12.88 -7.60 -3.84
CA GLY A 90 11.82 -8.54 -4.19
C GLY A 90 10.41 -8.02 -3.92
N GLY A 91 10.25 -6.89 -3.21
CA GLY A 91 8.98 -6.20 -3.06
C GLY A 91 8.41 -5.70 -4.40
N ILE A 92 7.11 -5.48 -4.44
CA ILE A 92 6.40 -5.01 -5.65
C ILE A 92 5.71 -3.69 -5.35
N ALA A 93 5.97 -2.66 -6.16
CA ALA A 93 5.21 -1.42 -6.13
C ALA A 93 4.39 -1.23 -7.41
N ILE A 94 3.13 -0.82 -7.24
CA ILE A 94 2.22 -0.45 -8.32
C ILE A 94 1.95 1.04 -8.19
N VAL A 95 2.25 1.82 -9.22
CA VAL A 95 2.10 3.28 -9.21
C VAL A 95 1.16 3.71 -10.32
N ASN A 96 0.10 4.42 -9.96
CA ASN A 96 -0.83 5.02 -10.92
C ASN A 96 -0.20 6.27 -11.54
N THR A 97 0.45 6.13 -12.68
CA THR A 97 1.20 7.22 -13.33
C THR A 97 1.49 6.91 -14.80
N GLU A 98 1.35 7.94 -15.64
CA GLU A 98 1.85 7.95 -17.02
C GLU A 98 3.35 8.29 -17.09
N LYS A 99 3.94 8.79 -15.99
CA LYS A 99 5.32 9.29 -15.94
C LYS A 99 6.10 8.63 -14.79
N PRO A 100 7.08 7.76 -15.10
CA PRO A 100 7.95 7.17 -14.09
C PRO A 100 9.13 8.11 -13.77
N ASP A 101 8.86 9.27 -13.18
CA ASP A 101 9.92 10.23 -12.78
C ASP A 101 10.52 9.97 -11.39
N PHE A 102 10.24 8.80 -10.81
CA PHE A 102 10.58 8.44 -9.43
C PHE A 102 11.61 7.31 -9.29
N ASP A 103 12.22 6.85 -10.38
CA ASP A 103 13.17 5.72 -10.37
C ASP A 103 14.29 5.87 -9.32
N ALA A 104 14.80 7.09 -9.10
CA ALA A 104 15.86 7.36 -8.13
C ALA A 104 15.45 7.15 -6.65
N ARG A 105 14.15 7.01 -6.35
CA ARG A 105 13.61 6.80 -5.00
C ARG A 105 13.25 5.34 -4.72
N VAL A 106 13.31 4.49 -5.75
CA VAL A 106 12.96 3.07 -5.64
C VAL A 106 14.14 2.31 -5.03
N PRO A 107 13.94 1.56 -3.93
CA PRO A 107 14.98 0.72 -3.37
C PRO A 107 15.46 -0.35 -4.36
N GLU A 108 16.75 -0.70 -4.28
CA GLU A 108 17.34 -1.71 -5.16
C GLU A 108 16.62 -3.06 -5.03
N GLY A 109 16.32 -3.68 -6.18
CA GLY A 109 15.65 -4.98 -6.24
C GLY A 109 14.12 -4.95 -6.07
N VAL A 110 13.50 -3.79 -5.89
CA VAL A 110 12.04 -3.64 -5.93
C VAL A 110 11.55 -3.66 -7.38
N LYS A 111 10.48 -4.42 -7.64
CA LYS A 111 9.83 -4.47 -8.95
C LYS A 111 8.75 -3.38 -9.03
N ILE A 112 8.77 -2.57 -10.07
CA ILE A 112 7.81 -1.49 -10.29
C ILE A 112 6.89 -1.82 -11.46
N TYR A 113 5.60 -1.61 -11.27
CA TYR A 113 4.58 -1.60 -12.31
C TYR A 113 3.90 -0.23 -12.34
N THR A 114 3.84 0.40 -13.50
CA THR A 114 3.06 1.63 -13.71
C THR A 114 1.75 1.32 -14.41
N ILE A 115 0.68 2.01 -14.04
CA ILE A 115 -0.64 1.91 -14.67
C ILE A 115 -1.16 3.31 -15.02
N GLU A 116 -1.92 3.41 -16.12
CA GLU A 116 -2.56 4.64 -16.61
C GLU A 116 -4.05 4.68 -16.22
#